data_AF-A0A076N4J7-F1
#
_entry.id   AF-A0A076N4J7-F1
#
_cell.length_a   1.000
_cell.length_b   1.000
_cell.length_c   1.000
_cell.angle_alpha   90.00
_cell.angle_beta   90.00
_cell.angle_gamma   90.00
#
_symmetry.space_group_name_H-M   'P 1'
#
loop_
_entity.id
_entity.type
_entity.pdbx_description
1 polymer ?
#
loop_
_entity_poly.entity_id
_entity_poly.type
_entity_poly.pdbx_seq_one_letter_code
_entity_poly.pdbx_strand_id
1 'polypeptide(L)'
;GLVISEDEKGIRFLSELRGEMDRNGVCAAFINMIPVTVLLYFKRAHIQYSQIVKSSARVVIIFGDTESLLAVSFKRWDNLVTRRIWVTTSQWDVTTSKRHFILDPFHGALLFSHYHGEISGFKHFVQTANPSKYPEDTYLARLWWMHFNCSVSKSDCTTLRNCSSKGSLAWLPWHHFDMATSDGSY
;
A
#
# COMPACT_ATOMS: atom_id res chain seq x y z
N GLY A 1 8.42 13.65 -12.55
CA GLY A 1 9.32 12.47 -12.68
C GLY A 1 8.48 11.22 -12.63
N LEU A 2 9.00 10.10 -13.14
CA LEU A 2 8.29 8.83 -13.18
C LEU A 2 9.09 7.77 -12.41
N VAL A 3 8.41 6.97 -11.61
CA VAL A 3 8.96 5.80 -10.92
C VAL A 3 8.01 4.62 -11.13
N ILE A 4 8.44 3.63 -11.87
CA ILE A 4 7.54 2.59 -12.39
C ILE A 4 8.17 1.21 -12.19
N SER A 5 7.36 0.20 -11.85
CA SER A 5 7.83 -1.19 -11.80
C SER A 5 8.28 -1.69 -13.19
N GLU A 6 9.38 -2.43 -13.26
CA GLU A 6 9.91 -3.04 -14.49
C GLU A 6 9.24 -4.41 -14.77
N ASP A 7 7.91 -4.46 -14.59
CA ASP A 7 7.05 -5.59 -14.95
C ASP A 7 6.17 -5.23 -16.16
N GLU A 8 5.42 -6.21 -16.67
CA GLU A 8 4.57 -6.04 -17.84
C GLU A 8 3.54 -4.91 -17.67
N LYS A 9 2.91 -4.81 -16.49
CA LYS A 9 1.91 -3.78 -16.20
C LYS A 9 2.55 -2.39 -16.19
N GLY A 10 3.71 -2.25 -15.56
CA GLY A 10 4.45 -0.99 -15.49
C GLY A 10 4.99 -0.54 -16.83
N ILE A 11 5.51 -1.46 -17.66
CA ILE A 11 5.97 -1.15 -19.02
C ILE A 11 4.80 -0.66 -19.89
N ARG A 12 3.65 -1.34 -19.84
CA ARG A 12 2.45 -0.91 -20.56
C ARG A 12 1.98 0.47 -20.11
N PHE A 13 1.88 0.69 -18.79
CA PHE A 13 1.50 1.98 -18.22
C PHE A 13 2.44 3.11 -18.67
N LEU A 14 3.77 2.89 -18.63
CA LEU A 14 4.74 3.90 -19.09
C LEU A 14 4.54 4.26 -20.56
N SER A 15 4.25 3.26 -21.41
CA SER A 15 4.01 3.48 -22.84
C SER A 15 2.78 4.35 -23.08
N GLU A 16 1.66 4.04 -22.43
CA GLU A 16 0.41 4.80 -22.53
C GLU A 16 0.57 6.21 -21.96
N LEU A 17 1.16 6.33 -20.77
CA LEU A 17 1.38 7.61 -20.11
C LEU A 17 2.27 8.53 -20.94
N ARG A 18 3.33 8.00 -21.58
CA ARG A 18 4.17 8.81 -22.49
C ARG A 18 3.37 9.39 -23.65
N GLY A 19 2.50 8.59 -24.26
CA GLY A 19 1.62 9.07 -25.34
C GLY A 19 0.73 10.24 -24.88
N GLU A 20 0.15 10.13 -23.67
CA GLU A 20 -0.65 11.21 -23.10
C GLU A 20 0.19 12.43 -22.67
N MET A 21 1.37 12.21 -22.11
CA MET A 21 2.30 13.28 -21.76
C MET A 21 2.72 14.09 -22.99
N ASP A 22 3.04 13.41 -24.09
CA ASP A 22 3.41 14.06 -25.35
C ASP A 22 2.24 14.87 -25.93
N ARG A 23 1.02 14.31 -25.91
CA ARG A 23 -0.20 15.02 -26.34
C ARG A 23 -0.49 16.28 -25.54
N ASN A 24 -0.14 16.28 -24.25
CA ASN A 24 -0.39 17.39 -23.33
C ASN A 24 0.84 18.29 -23.11
N GLY A 25 1.93 18.10 -23.86
CA GLY A 25 3.15 18.92 -23.73
C GLY A 25 3.87 18.78 -22.38
N VAL A 26 3.74 17.64 -21.72
CA VAL A 26 4.34 17.36 -20.40
C VAL A 26 5.62 16.55 -20.58
N CYS A 27 6.72 16.98 -19.97
CA CYS A 27 8.00 16.26 -20.03
C CYS A 27 8.34 15.53 -18.72
N ALA A 28 8.95 14.36 -18.82
CA ALA A 28 9.51 13.65 -17.66
C ALA A 28 10.95 14.09 -17.38
N ALA A 29 11.20 14.71 -16.22
CA ALA A 29 12.56 15.08 -15.80
C ALA A 29 13.47 13.87 -15.49
N PHE A 30 12.87 12.73 -15.14
CA PHE A 30 13.54 11.44 -14.95
C PHE A 30 12.51 10.32 -15.06
N ILE A 31 12.98 9.12 -15.41
CA ILE A 31 12.18 7.90 -15.50
C ILE A 31 12.99 6.78 -14.83
N ASN A 32 12.49 6.28 -13.70
CA ASN A 32 13.13 5.23 -12.93
C ASN A 32 12.31 3.94 -13.05
N MET A 33 12.85 2.95 -13.76
CA MET A 33 12.28 1.60 -13.80
C MET A 33 12.83 0.78 -12.64
N ILE A 34 11.98 0.40 -11.68
CA ILE A 34 12.35 -0.42 -10.53
C ILE A 34 12.39 -1.89 -10.95
N PRO A 35 13.57 -2.54 -10.92
CA PRO A 35 13.68 -3.92 -11.36
C PRO A 35 12.84 -4.87 -10.52
N VAL A 36 12.28 -5.90 -11.15
CA VAL A 36 11.64 -7.03 -10.45
C VAL A 36 12.66 -7.92 -9.74
N THR A 37 13.90 -7.96 -10.25
CA THR A 37 14.97 -8.79 -9.70
C THR A 37 15.74 -8.07 -8.61
N VAL A 38 15.82 -8.68 -7.42
CA VAL A 38 16.50 -8.15 -6.22
C VAL A 38 17.94 -7.71 -6.50
N LEU A 39 18.72 -8.50 -7.24
CA LEU A 39 20.11 -8.18 -7.56
C LEU A 39 20.23 -6.88 -8.37
N LEU A 40 19.38 -6.69 -9.37
CA LEU A 40 19.37 -5.48 -10.21
C LEU A 40 18.86 -4.27 -9.42
N TYR A 41 17.86 -4.48 -8.57
CA TYR A 41 17.35 -3.45 -7.68
C TYR A 41 18.45 -2.86 -6.81
N PHE A 42 19.22 -3.68 -6.10
CA PHE A 42 20.31 -3.18 -5.25
C PHE A 42 21.42 -2.47 -6.04
N LYS A 43 21.73 -2.94 -7.26
CA LYS A 43 22.69 -2.27 -8.15
C LYS A 43 22.22 -0.87 -8.60
N ARG A 44 20.92 -0.69 -8.84
CA ARG A 44 20.36 0.56 -9.39
C ARG A 44 19.80 1.51 -8.33
N ALA A 45 19.55 1.03 -7.11
CA ALA A 45 18.86 1.79 -6.05
C ALA A 45 19.50 3.15 -5.76
N HIS A 46 20.84 3.23 -5.66
CA HIS A 46 21.53 4.50 -5.40
C HIS A 46 21.37 5.50 -6.56
N ILE A 47 21.42 5.02 -7.81
CA ILE A 47 21.30 5.89 -8.99
C ILE A 47 19.88 6.46 -9.05
N GLN A 48 18.87 5.60 -8.91
CA GLN A 48 17.46 5.98 -8.90
C GLN A 48 17.15 6.97 -7.77
N TYR A 49 17.69 6.70 -6.58
CA TYR A 49 17.60 7.61 -5.44
C TYR A 49 18.20 8.99 -5.75
N SER A 50 19.41 9.02 -6.33
CA SER A 50 20.06 10.29 -6.69
C SER A 50 19.26 11.08 -7.74
N GLN A 51 18.62 10.42 -8.70
CA GLN A 51 17.79 11.08 -9.71
C GLN A 51 16.56 11.74 -9.08
N ILE A 52 15.90 11.05 -8.14
CA ILE A 52 14.76 11.60 -7.42
C ILE A 52 15.20 12.83 -6.62
N VAL A 53 16.23 12.73 -5.77
CA VAL A 53 16.62 13.83 -4.87
C VAL A 53 17.12 15.06 -5.63
N LYS A 54 17.94 14.88 -6.68
CA LYS A 54 18.55 16.00 -7.43
C LYS A 54 17.58 16.69 -8.40
N SER A 55 16.47 16.05 -8.76
CA SER A 55 15.53 16.61 -9.72
C SER A 55 14.77 17.81 -9.15
N SER A 56 14.63 18.88 -9.94
CA SER A 56 13.78 20.03 -9.65
C SER A 56 12.29 19.75 -9.81
N ALA A 57 11.90 18.64 -10.45
CA ALA A 57 10.51 18.27 -10.63
C ALA A 57 9.84 18.03 -9.27
N ARG A 58 8.71 18.70 -9.00
CA ARG A 58 7.98 18.53 -7.73
C ARG A 58 7.00 17.36 -7.75
N VAL A 59 6.43 17.06 -8.91
CA VAL A 59 5.47 15.97 -9.09
C VAL A 59 6.21 14.69 -9.49
N VAL A 60 5.92 13.60 -8.79
CA VAL A 60 6.44 12.27 -9.09
C VAL A 60 5.29 11.28 -9.21
N ILE A 61 5.11 10.72 -10.41
CA ILE A 61 4.12 9.67 -10.67
C ILE A 61 4.76 8.32 -10.34
N ILE A 62 4.08 7.55 -9.51
CA ILE A 62 4.47 6.19 -9.12
C ILE A 62 3.45 5.21 -9.67
N PHE A 63 3.92 4.11 -10.25
CA PHE A 63 3.03 3.05 -10.70
C PHE A 63 3.69 1.66 -10.59
N GLY A 64 2.98 0.72 -9.97
CA GLY A 64 3.40 -0.67 -9.84
C GLY A 64 2.64 -1.37 -8.73
N ASP A 65 2.98 -2.65 -8.53
CA ASP A 65 2.37 -3.51 -7.51
C ASP A 65 2.93 -3.20 -6.11
N THR A 66 2.07 -3.20 -5.08
CA THR A 66 2.43 -2.97 -3.68
C THR A 66 3.25 -4.12 -3.08
N GLU A 67 3.28 -5.29 -3.71
CA GLU A 67 4.13 -6.42 -3.30
C GLU A 67 5.50 -6.42 -4.01
N SER A 68 5.77 -5.45 -4.89
CA SER A 68 7.01 -5.37 -5.65
C SER A 68 8.15 -4.67 -4.89
N LEU A 69 9.37 -4.70 -5.48
CA LEU A 69 10.53 -3.94 -4.97
C LEU A 69 10.31 -2.42 -5.00
N LEU A 70 9.30 -1.94 -5.73
CA LEU A 70 8.86 -0.55 -5.66
C LEU A 70 8.37 -0.20 -4.25
N ALA A 71 7.66 -1.11 -3.57
CA ALA A 71 7.19 -0.88 -2.21
C ALA A 71 8.34 -0.84 -1.18
N VAL A 72 9.39 -1.62 -1.43
CA VAL A 72 10.64 -1.53 -0.65
C VAL A 72 11.31 -0.18 -0.86
N SER A 73 11.35 0.31 -2.10
CA SER A 73 11.88 1.63 -2.44
C SER A 73 11.11 2.73 -1.72
N PHE A 74 9.79 2.62 -1.73
CA PHE A 74 8.85 3.55 -1.13
C PHE A 74 9.00 3.64 0.41
N LYS A 75 9.20 2.50 1.09
CA LYS A 75 9.57 2.46 2.50
C LYS A 75 10.93 3.09 2.79
N ARG A 76 11.90 2.96 1.89
CA ARG A 76 13.23 3.58 2.05
C ARG A 76 13.20 5.09 1.81
N TRP A 77 12.34 5.55 0.91
CA TRP A 77 12.12 6.97 0.65
C TRP A 77 11.37 7.68 1.76
N ASP A 78 10.89 6.97 2.79
CA ASP A 78 10.26 7.55 3.97
C ASP A 78 11.16 8.55 4.71
N ASN A 79 12.48 8.33 4.68
CA ASN A 79 13.43 9.27 5.29
C ASN A 79 13.70 10.52 4.44
N LEU A 80 13.09 10.62 3.26
CA LEU A 80 13.22 11.78 2.40
C LEU A 80 12.30 12.88 2.91
N VAL A 81 12.88 13.93 3.50
CA VAL A 81 12.22 15.24 3.64
C VAL A 81 12.19 15.91 2.26
N THR A 82 11.53 15.27 1.30
CA THR A 82 11.35 15.81 -0.04
C THR A 82 9.99 16.50 -0.10
N ARG A 83 9.98 17.80 -0.37
CA ARG A 83 8.78 18.59 -0.69
C ARG A 83 8.24 18.20 -2.08
N ARG A 84 7.87 16.94 -2.26
CA ARG A 84 7.38 16.34 -3.51
C ARG A 84 5.90 16.03 -3.37
N ILE A 85 5.19 16.16 -4.49
CA ILE A 85 3.80 15.72 -4.62
C ILE A 85 3.85 14.37 -5.32
N TRP A 86 3.39 13.35 -4.62
CA TRP A 86 3.33 11.99 -5.16
C TRP A 86 1.98 11.76 -5.81
N VAL A 87 1.98 11.11 -6.96
CA VAL A 87 0.77 10.73 -7.70
C VAL A 87 0.81 9.23 -7.92
N THR A 88 -0.14 8.48 -7.38
CA THR A 88 -0.14 7.01 -7.45
C THR A 88 -1.56 6.44 -7.38
N THR A 89 -1.71 5.12 -7.36
CA THR A 89 -2.99 4.45 -7.15
C THR A 89 -3.30 4.28 -5.67
N SER A 90 -4.58 4.19 -5.30
CA SER A 90 -5.05 4.01 -3.91
C SER A 90 -4.57 2.73 -3.25
N GLN A 91 -4.13 1.73 -4.01
CA GLN A 91 -3.47 0.52 -3.48
C GLN A 91 -2.28 0.88 -2.56
N TRP A 92 -1.61 1.99 -2.85
CA TRP A 92 -0.47 2.49 -2.07
C TRP A 92 -0.86 3.11 -0.73
N ASP A 93 -2.14 3.42 -0.50
CA ASP A 93 -2.64 4.01 0.75
C ASP A 93 -2.35 3.08 1.94
N VAL A 94 -2.57 1.77 1.78
CA VAL A 94 -2.25 0.74 2.79
C VAL A 94 -0.75 0.74 3.14
N THR A 95 0.14 0.98 2.17
CA THR A 95 1.58 1.00 2.39
C THR A 95 2.08 2.27 3.08
N THR A 96 1.30 3.36 3.05
CA THR A 96 1.58 4.64 3.74
C THR A 96 0.95 4.71 5.13
N SER A 97 -0.09 3.92 5.40
CA SER A 97 -0.95 3.96 6.59
C SER A 97 -0.26 3.85 7.96
N LYS A 98 0.99 3.36 8.04
CA LYS A 98 1.76 3.24 9.30
C LYS A 98 2.39 4.55 9.79
N ARG A 99 2.17 5.69 9.12
CA ARG A 99 3.03 6.87 9.28
C ARG A 99 2.35 8.01 10.02
N HIS A 100 3.10 8.60 10.96
CA HIS A 100 2.69 9.76 11.72
C HIS A 100 2.35 10.92 10.77
N PHE A 101 1.09 11.36 10.80
CA PHE A 101 0.45 12.34 9.90
C PHE A 101 1.23 13.65 9.65
N ILE A 102 2.15 14.03 10.53
CA ILE A 102 2.84 15.34 10.51
C ILE A 102 4.16 15.31 9.74
N LEU A 103 4.82 14.14 9.59
CA LEU A 103 6.15 14.02 8.97
C LEU A 103 6.19 13.06 7.78
N ASP A 104 5.03 12.60 7.32
CA ASP A 104 4.94 11.66 6.21
C ASP A 104 5.36 12.34 4.89
N PRO A 105 6.37 11.82 4.16
CA PRO A 105 6.77 12.35 2.85
C PRO A 105 5.66 12.30 1.80
N PHE A 106 4.58 11.57 2.08
CA PHE A 106 3.40 11.43 1.24
C PHE A 106 2.23 12.32 1.66
N HIS A 107 2.45 13.22 2.62
CA HIS A 107 1.47 14.26 2.92
C HIS A 107 1.15 15.08 1.67
N GLY A 108 -0.14 15.14 1.30
CA GLY A 108 -0.60 15.81 0.08
C GLY A 108 -0.43 15.00 -1.21
N ALA A 109 -0.24 13.68 -1.12
CA ALA A 109 -0.26 12.80 -2.28
C ALA A 109 -1.65 12.79 -2.96
N LEU A 110 -1.64 12.61 -4.28
CA LEU A 110 -2.83 12.40 -5.09
C LEU A 110 -2.96 10.91 -5.43
N LEU A 111 -4.10 10.33 -5.04
CA LEU A 111 -4.38 8.91 -5.20
C LEU A 111 -5.51 8.70 -6.21
N PHE A 112 -5.31 7.78 -7.15
CA PHE A 112 -6.33 7.30 -8.06
C PHE A 112 -6.88 5.97 -7.55
N SER A 113 -8.16 5.94 -7.18
CA SER A 113 -8.88 4.72 -6.84
C SER A 113 -9.82 4.30 -7.96
N HIS A 114 -10.06 3.01 -8.06
CA HIS A 114 -11.21 2.55 -8.83
C HIS A 114 -12.50 2.98 -8.13
N TYR A 115 -13.49 3.41 -8.91
CA TYR A 115 -14.81 3.66 -8.34
C TYR A 115 -15.46 2.32 -8.02
N HIS A 116 -15.67 2.09 -6.74
CA HIS A 116 -16.41 0.95 -6.22
C HIS A 116 -17.69 1.44 -5.54
N GLY A 117 -18.79 0.72 -5.74
CA GLY A 117 -20.03 0.98 -5.03
C GLY A 117 -19.93 0.65 -3.53
N GLU A 118 -20.94 1.01 -2.75
CA GLU A 118 -21.03 0.53 -1.38
C GLU A 118 -21.44 -0.95 -1.37
N ILE A 119 -20.64 -1.80 -0.71
CA ILE A 119 -21.05 -3.19 -0.45
C ILE A 119 -22.05 -3.18 0.69
N SER A 120 -23.32 -3.41 0.36
CA SER A 120 -24.40 -3.50 1.34
C SER A 120 -24.07 -4.52 2.44
N GLY A 121 -24.11 -4.08 3.70
CA GLY A 121 -23.84 -4.94 4.86
C GLY A 121 -22.36 -5.12 5.22
N PHE A 122 -21.41 -4.59 4.44
CA PHE A 122 -19.96 -4.73 4.73
C PHE A 122 -19.59 -4.19 6.12
N LYS A 123 -20.03 -2.97 6.45
CA LYS A 123 -19.77 -2.37 7.76
C LYS A 123 -20.32 -3.22 8.92
N HIS A 124 -21.54 -3.75 8.76
CA HIS A 124 -22.15 -4.63 9.76
C HIS A 124 -21.39 -5.96 9.88
N PHE A 125 -20.92 -6.51 8.75
CA PHE A 125 -20.05 -7.68 8.75
C PHE A 125 -18.77 -7.42 9.54
N VAL A 126 -18.03 -6.33 9.25
CA VAL A 126 -16.81 -5.96 9.98
C VAL A 126 -17.06 -5.81 11.48
N GLN A 127 -18.19 -5.21 11.87
CA GLN A 127 -18.55 -5.00 13.28
C GLN A 127 -18.84 -6.31 14.03
N THR A 128 -19.38 -7.32 13.35
CA THR A 128 -19.89 -8.55 13.99
C THR A 128 -19.05 -9.80 13.71
N ALA A 129 -18.13 -9.73 12.75
CA ALA A 129 -17.17 -10.78 12.47
C ALA A 129 -16.36 -11.08 13.73
N ASN A 130 -16.20 -12.37 14.04
CA ASN A 130 -15.36 -12.87 15.11
C ASN A 130 -15.04 -14.36 14.91
N PRO A 131 -13.94 -14.86 15.51
CA PRO A 131 -13.53 -16.26 15.37
C PRO A 131 -14.56 -17.28 15.86
N SER A 132 -15.49 -16.91 16.76
CA SER A 132 -16.56 -17.83 17.18
C SER A 132 -17.64 -18.00 16.10
N LYS A 133 -17.89 -16.96 15.29
CA LYS A 133 -18.84 -17.00 14.17
C LYS A 133 -18.23 -17.65 12.92
N TYR A 134 -16.92 -17.51 12.73
CA TYR A 134 -16.18 -18.06 11.58
C TYR A 134 -14.95 -18.85 12.06
N PRO A 135 -15.16 -20.03 12.69
CA PRO A 135 -14.07 -20.81 13.29
C PRO A 135 -13.07 -21.37 12.28
N GLU A 136 -13.50 -21.58 11.03
CA GLU A 136 -12.65 -22.10 9.94
C GLU A 136 -11.77 -21.02 9.28
N ASP A 137 -12.01 -19.74 9.58
CA ASP A 137 -11.24 -18.63 9.01
C ASP A 137 -9.94 -18.41 9.80
N THR A 138 -8.87 -19.03 9.30
CA THR A 138 -7.54 -18.92 9.91
C THR A 138 -6.94 -17.51 9.82
N TYR A 139 -7.35 -16.68 8.87
CA TYR A 139 -6.91 -15.28 8.77
C TYR A 139 -7.60 -14.42 9.83
N LEU A 140 -8.90 -14.60 10.00
CA LEU A 140 -9.67 -13.97 11.07
C LEU A 140 -9.13 -14.37 12.44
N ALA A 141 -8.81 -15.65 12.63
CA ALA A 141 -8.18 -16.13 13.84
C ALA A 141 -6.83 -15.42 14.10
N ARG A 142 -5.99 -15.31 13.07
CA ARG A 142 -4.70 -14.62 13.16
C ARG A 142 -4.86 -13.14 13.50
N LEU A 143 -5.84 -12.44 12.92
CA LEU A 143 -6.14 -11.04 13.24
C LEU A 143 -6.53 -10.87 14.72
N TRP A 144 -7.34 -11.78 15.25
CA TRP A 144 -7.72 -11.77 16.67
C TRP A 144 -6.54 -12.00 17.60
N TRP A 145 -5.64 -12.92 17.22
CA TRP A 145 -4.39 -13.12 17.93
C TRP A 145 -3.51 -11.86 17.94
N MET A 146 -3.39 -11.16 16.81
CA MET A 146 -2.55 -9.95 16.71
C MET A 146 -3.10 -8.77 17.52
N HIS A 147 -4.42 -8.61 17.59
CA HIS A 147 -5.02 -7.35 18.07
C HIS A 147 -5.89 -7.45 19.33
N PHE A 148 -6.33 -8.65 19.72
CA PHE A 148 -7.31 -8.82 20.81
C PHE A 148 -6.82 -9.75 21.94
N ASN A 149 -5.50 -9.89 22.12
CA ASN A 149 -4.87 -10.64 23.21
C ASN A 149 -5.41 -12.09 23.35
N CYS A 150 -5.57 -12.80 22.24
CA CYS A 150 -5.88 -14.23 22.28
C CYS A 150 -4.64 -15.07 22.61
N SER A 151 -4.87 -16.22 23.23
CA SER A 151 -3.85 -17.26 23.34
C SER A 151 -4.00 -18.28 22.21
N VAL A 152 -2.90 -18.88 21.78
CA VAL A 152 -2.91 -19.97 20.80
C VAL A 152 -2.66 -21.28 21.55
N SER A 153 -3.39 -22.33 21.19
CA SER A 153 -3.19 -23.67 21.71
C SER A 153 -1.75 -24.12 21.45
N LYS A 154 -1.08 -24.59 22.51
CA LYS A 154 0.32 -25.03 22.44
C LYS A 154 0.51 -26.31 21.63
N SER A 155 -0.55 -27.07 21.37
CA SER A 155 -0.49 -28.39 20.71
C SER A 155 -0.44 -28.31 19.19
N ASP A 156 -1.12 -27.35 18.59
CA ASP A 156 -1.29 -27.24 17.13
C ASP A 156 -0.89 -25.86 16.59
N CYS A 157 -0.64 -24.87 17.47
CA CYS A 157 -0.33 -23.49 17.09
C CYS A 157 -1.37 -22.83 16.16
N THR A 158 -2.58 -23.40 16.07
CA THR A 158 -3.65 -22.95 15.17
C THR A 158 -4.94 -22.69 15.91
N THR A 159 -5.25 -23.46 16.97
CA THR A 159 -6.50 -23.29 17.71
C THR A 159 -6.41 -22.11 18.67
N LEU A 160 -7.24 -21.09 18.46
CA LEU A 160 -7.35 -19.96 19.39
C LEU A 160 -8.04 -20.38 20.70
N ARG A 161 -7.49 -19.92 21.83
CA ARG A 161 -8.02 -20.10 23.18
C ARG A 161 -8.13 -18.76 23.90
N ASN A 162 -9.12 -18.65 24.78
CA ASN A 162 -9.35 -17.47 25.63
C ASN A 162 -9.49 -16.16 24.83
N CYS A 163 -10.00 -16.22 23.59
CA CYS A 163 -10.35 -15.02 22.85
C CYS A 163 -11.57 -14.35 23.47
N SER A 164 -11.49 -13.04 23.70
CA SER A 164 -12.66 -12.26 24.06
C SER A 164 -13.64 -12.24 22.88
N SER A 165 -14.84 -12.78 23.06
CA SER A 165 -15.95 -12.65 22.11
C SER A 165 -16.48 -11.22 22.01
N LYS A 166 -16.03 -10.32 22.89
CA LYS A 166 -16.43 -8.91 22.91
C LYS A 166 -15.61 -8.04 21.96
N GLY A 167 -14.55 -8.55 21.32
CA GLY A 167 -13.74 -7.79 20.37
C GLY A 167 -14.48 -7.54 19.05
N SER A 168 -14.30 -6.36 18.47
CA SER A 168 -14.84 -5.98 17.16
C SER A 168 -13.73 -5.36 16.31
N LEU A 169 -13.63 -5.75 15.03
CA LEU A 169 -12.65 -5.16 14.10
C LEU A 169 -12.84 -3.65 13.94
N ALA A 170 -14.05 -3.15 14.15
CA ALA A 170 -14.38 -1.73 14.17
C ALA A 170 -13.63 -0.92 15.25
N TRP A 171 -13.03 -1.58 16.24
CA TRP A 171 -12.23 -0.92 17.28
C TRP A 171 -10.77 -0.74 16.89
N LEU A 172 -10.32 -1.38 15.81
CA LEU A 172 -8.97 -1.20 15.32
C LEU A 172 -8.83 0.19 14.69
N PRO A 173 -7.66 0.82 14.81
CA PRO A 173 -7.38 2.03 14.06
C PRO A 173 -7.58 1.77 12.55
N TRP A 174 -8.03 2.77 11.80
CA TRP A 174 -8.32 2.66 10.36
C TRP A 174 -7.16 2.09 9.54
N HIS A 175 -5.90 2.39 9.92
CA HIS A 175 -4.70 1.88 9.29
C HIS A 175 -4.38 0.40 9.61
N HIS A 176 -5.04 -0.15 10.63
CA HIS A 176 -5.01 -1.58 10.94
C HIS A 176 -6.19 -2.32 10.32
N PHE A 177 -7.38 -1.71 10.32
CA PHE A 177 -8.56 -2.23 9.64
C PHE A 177 -9.59 -1.10 9.43
N ASP A 178 -9.90 -0.76 8.18
CA ASP A 178 -10.93 0.22 7.86
C ASP A 178 -12.32 -0.44 7.81
N MET A 179 -13.34 0.28 8.31
CA MET A 179 -14.74 -0.12 8.17
C MET A 179 -15.32 0.25 6.81
N ALA A 180 -14.66 1.15 6.08
CA ALA A 180 -14.96 1.44 4.68
C ALA A 180 -14.29 0.42 3.75
N THR A 181 -14.91 0.18 2.60
CA THR A 181 -14.30 -0.63 1.53
C THR A 181 -13.17 0.15 0.87
N SER A 182 -12.07 -0.54 0.58
CA SER A 182 -10.95 -0.03 -0.21
C SER A 182 -10.75 -0.82 -1.50
N ASP A 183 -9.88 -0.39 -2.41
CA ASP A 183 -9.52 -1.17 -3.61
C ASP A 183 -9.00 -2.57 -3.26
N GLY A 184 -8.40 -2.77 -2.09
CA GLY A 184 -7.97 -4.11 -1.63
C GLY A 184 -9.10 -4.98 -1.06
N SER A 185 -10.30 -4.42 -0.89
CA SER A 185 -11.49 -5.16 -0.44
C SER A 185 -12.26 -5.82 -1.58
N TYR A 186 -11.92 -5.51 -2.84
CA TYR A 186 -12.54 -5.99 -4.08
C TYR A 186 -11.59 -6.90 -4.86
#